data_AF-A0A8S4N4U9-F1
#
_entry.id   AF-A0A8S4N4U9-F1
#
_cell.length_a   1.000
_cell.length_b   1.000
_cell.length_c   1.000
_cell.angle_alpha   90.00
_cell.angle_beta   90.00
_cell.angle_gamma   90.00
#
_symmetry.space_group_name_H-M   'P 1'
#
loop_
_entity.id
_entity.type
_entity.pdbx_description
1 polymer ?
#
loop_
_entity_poly.entity_id
_entity_poly.type
_entity_poly.pdbx_seq_one_letter_code
_entity_poly.pdbx_strand_id
1 'polypeptide(L)'
;MLTVHPVNSTNAFHVDGMTADMKKSSINDENQVPNSGSHFVKKNIKVLGESQSPNVQPIQTDGVQIIKKEKTKVERPKFEEDEPLLRENPSRYVTFPIQYNDIWQMYKKAVASFWTVDEVDLTKDFTHWDNLKDEERDFISHILAFFAASDGIVNENLVERFSKEVQVTEAKCFYGFQIAIENIHSEMYSLLIDSYIKDPKQRDFLFNAIENLPCVKKKADWALNWIADENAAFGERIVAFAAVEGIFFSGSFASIFWLKKRGVMPGLTFSNELISRDEGLHCDFACLMFKHL
;
A
#
# COMPACT_ATOMS: atom_id res chain seq x y z
N MET A 1 28.58 15.95 -44.71
CA MET A 1 29.11 14.67 -45.21
C MET A 1 30.31 14.34 -44.34
N LEU A 2 30.09 13.63 -43.23
CA LEU A 2 31.12 13.32 -42.24
C LEU A 2 31.24 11.79 -42.17
N THR A 3 32.44 11.34 -42.51
CA THR A 3 32.89 9.96 -42.67
C THR A 3 32.97 9.22 -41.33
N VAL A 4 32.41 8.01 -41.30
CA VAL A 4 32.49 7.05 -40.20
C VAL A 4 33.71 6.16 -40.44
N HIS A 5 34.64 6.11 -39.48
CA HIS A 5 35.69 5.09 -39.41
C HIS A 5 35.23 3.95 -38.48
N PRO A 6 35.34 2.66 -38.88
CA PRO A 6 35.17 1.57 -37.94
C PRO A 6 36.51 1.16 -37.32
N VAL A 7 36.54 1.06 -36.00
CA VAL A 7 37.66 0.48 -35.24
C VAL A 7 37.32 -0.97 -34.93
N ASN A 8 38.08 -1.89 -35.52
CA ASN A 8 38.18 -3.28 -35.07
C ASN A 8 39.16 -3.35 -33.90
N SER A 9 38.74 -3.88 -32.76
CA SER A 9 39.65 -4.50 -31.80
C SER A 9 38.94 -5.62 -31.04
N THR A 10 39.26 -6.84 -31.45
CA THR A 10 39.10 -8.07 -30.68
C THR A 10 39.88 -7.98 -29.38
N ASN A 11 39.24 -8.20 -28.23
CA ASN A 11 39.90 -8.62 -27.01
C ASN A 11 39.11 -9.77 -26.38
N ALA A 12 39.62 -10.97 -26.61
CA ALA A 12 39.27 -12.17 -25.86
C ALA A 12 39.90 -12.05 -24.46
N PHE A 13 39.09 -12.16 -23.41
CA PHE A 13 39.59 -12.34 -22.05
C PHE A 13 39.70 -13.82 -21.74
N HIS A 14 40.95 -14.21 -21.46
CA HIS A 14 41.42 -15.49 -20.98
C HIS A 14 40.89 -15.73 -19.57
N VAL A 15 40.35 -16.92 -19.30
CA VAL A 15 39.90 -17.36 -17.98
C VAL A 15 40.97 -18.29 -17.42
N ASP A 16 41.85 -17.77 -16.57
CA ASP A 16 42.79 -18.59 -15.80
C ASP A 16 42.17 -19.00 -14.46
N GLY A 17 42.26 -20.30 -14.19
CA GLY A 17 41.63 -20.97 -13.07
C GLY A 17 42.30 -20.66 -11.72
N MET A 18 41.46 -20.52 -10.71
CA MET A 18 41.82 -20.70 -9.31
C MET A 18 40.93 -21.80 -8.72
N THR A 19 41.48 -22.99 -8.61
CA THR A 19 40.99 -24.07 -7.73
C THR A 19 41.30 -23.69 -6.28
N ALA A 20 40.27 -23.52 -5.46
CA ALA A 20 40.40 -23.38 -4.01
C ALA A 20 39.71 -24.58 -3.32
N ASP A 21 40.50 -25.31 -2.53
CA ASP A 21 40.13 -26.50 -1.79
C ASP A 21 38.96 -26.28 -0.81
N MET A 22 37.89 -27.05 -0.96
CA MET A 22 36.84 -27.20 0.06
C MET A 22 37.33 -28.09 1.20
N LYS A 23 37.75 -27.50 2.33
CA LYS A 23 37.83 -28.21 3.61
C LYS A 23 36.44 -28.31 4.23
N LYS A 24 35.94 -29.55 4.41
CA LYS A 24 34.76 -29.86 5.22
C LYS A 24 35.05 -29.55 6.69
N SER A 25 34.29 -28.64 7.31
CA SER A 25 34.21 -28.53 8.77
C SER A 25 32.94 -29.25 9.26
N SER A 26 33.14 -30.32 10.01
CA SER A 26 32.12 -31.00 10.80
C SER A 26 31.61 -30.10 11.91
N ILE A 27 30.28 -29.95 12.03
CA ILE A 27 29.63 -29.31 13.18
C ILE A 27 29.51 -30.38 14.26
N ASN A 28 30.23 -30.20 15.36
CA ASN A 28 30.05 -30.97 16.59
C ASN A 28 28.97 -30.32 17.44
N ASP A 29 28.04 -31.16 17.89
CA ASP A 29 26.84 -30.83 18.64
C ASP A 29 27.13 -31.03 20.14
N GLU A 30 27.78 -30.06 20.79
CA GLU A 30 27.95 -30.06 22.25
C GLU A 30 27.97 -28.62 22.78
N ASN A 31 26.88 -28.19 23.42
CA ASN A 31 26.93 -27.20 24.48
C ASN A 31 25.76 -27.41 25.46
N GLN A 32 26.06 -28.18 26.50
CA GLN A 32 25.26 -28.27 27.72
C GLN A 32 25.35 -26.95 28.49
N VAL A 33 24.20 -26.42 28.93
CA VAL A 33 24.12 -25.25 29.82
C VAL A 33 24.20 -25.71 31.27
N PRO A 34 25.11 -25.17 32.11
CA PRO A 34 25.15 -25.46 33.54
C PRO A 34 24.19 -24.57 34.33
N ASN A 35 23.55 -25.17 35.33
CA ASN A 35 22.60 -24.55 36.24
C ASN A 35 23.34 -23.98 37.48
N SER A 36 23.26 -22.67 37.73
CA SER A 36 23.59 -22.08 39.03
C SER A 36 22.95 -20.70 39.18
N GLY A 37 22.22 -20.48 40.27
CA GLY A 37 21.34 -19.33 40.46
C GLY A 37 21.92 -18.11 41.20
N SER A 38 20.96 -17.22 41.45
CA SER A 38 20.89 -16.12 42.43
C SER A 38 20.98 -14.67 41.91
N HIS A 39 19.85 -13.98 42.14
CA HIS A 39 19.62 -12.58 42.46
C HIS A 39 20.06 -11.45 41.52
N PHE A 40 19.08 -10.81 40.87
CA PHE A 40 18.95 -9.34 40.87
C PHE A 40 17.47 -8.87 40.84
N VAL A 41 17.21 -7.90 41.71
CA VAL A 41 16.04 -7.08 42.06
C VAL A 41 14.99 -6.82 40.97
N LYS A 42 13.72 -7.18 41.23
CA LYS A 42 12.53 -6.74 40.47
C LYS A 42 12.10 -5.34 40.92
N LYS A 43 12.09 -4.36 40.00
CA LYS A 43 11.32 -3.11 40.15
C LYS A 43 9.87 -3.36 39.69
N ASN A 44 8.92 -2.99 40.55
CA ASN A 44 7.49 -3.11 40.32
C ASN A 44 7.01 -2.13 39.23
N ILE A 45 6.42 -2.67 38.14
CA ILE A 45 5.51 -1.92 37.27
C ILE A 45 4.10 -2.45 37.55
N LYS A 46 3.21 -1.54 37.93
CA LYS A 46 1.84 -1.80 38.39
C LYS A 46 0.93 -1.91 37.16
N VAL A 47 0.47 -3.13 36.85
CA VAL A 47 -0.61 -3.35 35.87
C VAL A 47 -1.94 -3.14 36.60
N LEU A 48 -2.76 -2.23 36.07
CA LEU A 48 -4.10 -1.94 36.57
C LEU A 48 -5.10 -2.93 35.96
N GLY A 49 -5.75 -3.74 36.80
CA GLY A 49 -7.03 -4.40 36.48
C GLY A 49 -7.00 -5.92 36.36
N GLU A 50 -6.88 -6.64 37.48
CA GLU A 50 -7.37 -8.02 37.58
C GLU A 50 -8.82 -7.97 38.11
N SER A 51 -9.81 -8.28 37.28
CA SER A 51 -11.18 -8.55 37.74
C SER A 51 -11.45 -10.05 37.73
N GLN A 52 -11.67 -10.60 38.93
CA GLN A 52 -12.08 -11.97 39.17
C GLN A 52 -13.42 -12.28 38.49
N SER A 53 -13.50 -13.41 37.78
CA SER A 53 -14.73 -13.89 37.15
C SER A 53 -15.75 -14.37 38.21
N PRO A 54 -17.01 -13.89 38.21
CA PRO A 54 -18.06 -14.52 38.98
C PRO A 54 -18.67 -15.70 38.22
N ASN A 55 -18.90 -16.81 38.93
CA ASN A 55 -19.71 -17.94 38.51
C ASN A 55 -21.11 -17.48 38.06
N VAL A 56 -21.48 -17.72 36.80
CA VAL A 56 -22.84 -17.52 36.28
C VAL A 56 -23.45 -18.89 35.95
N GLN A 57 -24.57 -19.21 36.59
CA GLN A 57 -25.39 -20.39 36.28
C GLN A 57 -26.07 -20.22 34.91
N PRO A 58 -26.41 -21.31 34.19
CA PRO A 58 -26.99 -21.21 32.86
C PRO A 58 -28.42 -20.67 32.94
N ILE A 59 -28.66 -19.52 32.29
CA ILE A 59 -30.00 -18.99 32.06
C ILE A 59 -30.57 -19.71 30.83
N GLN A 60 -31.72 -20.37 31.01
CA GLN A 60 -32.57 -20.85 29.92
C GLN A 60 -33.10 -19.63 29.15
N THR A 61 -32.70 -19.48 27.90
CA THR A 61 -33.30 -18.50 26.98
C THR A 61 -34.15 -19.24 25.96
N ASP A 62 -35.46 -19.06 26.10
CA ASP A 62 -36.45 -19.44 25.10
C ASP A 62 -36.15 -18.79 23.74
N GLY A 63 -36.56 -19.51 22.69
CA GLY A 63 -36.16 -19.31 21.31
C GLY A 63 -36.24 -17.87 20.80
N VAL A 64 -35.07 -17.29 20.56
CA VAL A 64 -34.88 -16.25 19.54
C VAL A 64 -34.24 -16.95 18.35
N GLN A 65 -35.03 -17.17 17.30
CA GLN A 65 -34.49 -17.60 16.02
C GLN A 65 -33.56 -16.50 15.51
N ILE A 66 -32.26 -16.73 15.62
CA ILE A 66 -31.26 -15.99 14.86
C ILE A 66 -31.54 -16.31 13.40
N ILE A 67 -32.23 -15.40 12.71
CA ILE A 67 -32.28 -15.39 11.26
C ILE A 67 -30.84 -15.17 10.81
N LYS A 68 -30.12 -16.26 10.55
CA LYS A 68 -28.92 -16.22 9.72
C LYS A 68 -29.40 -15.67 8.38
N LYS A 69 -29.13 -14.39 8.11
CA LYS A 69 -29.09 -13.92 6.72
C LYS A 69 -28.03 -14.79 6.06
N GLU A 70 -28.47 -15.79 5.30
CA GLU A 70 -27.61 -16.41 4.30
C GLU A 70 -27.09 -15.26 3.45
N LYS A 71 -25.77 -15.00 3.51
CA LYS A 71 -25.12 -14.23 2.45
C LYS A 71 -25.32 -15.07 1.21
N THR A 72 -26.29 -14.70 0.38
CA THR A 72 -26.45 -15.27 -0.95
C THR A 72 -25.10 -15.12 -1.62
N LYS A 73 -24.45 -16.24 -1.93
CA LYS A 73 -23.16 -16.24 -2.62
C LYS A 73 -23.43 -15.56 -3.95
N VAL A 74 -22.95 -14.32 -4.13
CA VAL A 74 -23.11 -13.61 -5.40
C VAL A 74 -22.45 -14.50 -6.45
N GLU A 75 -23.26 -15.07 -7.33
CA GLU A 75 -22.76 -15.93 -8.40
C GLU A 75 -21.98 -15.05 -9.36
N ARG A 76 -20.66 -15.24 -9.40
CA ARG A 76 -19.81 -14.56 -10.37
C ARG A 76 -20.27 -14.95 -11.78
N PRO A 77 -20.20 -14.03 -12.76
CA PRO A 77 -20.47 -14.38 -14.14
C PRO A 77 -19.67 -15.62 -14.54
N LYS A 78 -20.32 -16.57 -15.20
CA LYS A 78 -19.73 -17.89 -15.48
C LYS A 78 -18.38 -17.83 -16.23
N PHE A 79 -18.16 -16.78 -17.04
CA PHE A 79 -16.89 -16.59 -17.73
C PHE A 79 -15.74 -16.31 -16.76
N GLU A 80 -15.99 -15.65 -15.61
CA GLU A 80 -14.97 -15.37 -14.58
C GLU A 80 -14.50 -16.62 -13.83
N GLU A 81 -15.28 -17.71 -13.85
CA GLU A 81 -14.89 -18.97 -13.19
C GLU A 81 -13.73 -19.67 -13.91
N ASP A 82 -13.63 -19.47 -15.23
CA ASP A 82 -12.57 -20.05 -16.06
C ASP A 82 -11.34 -19.13 -16.15
N GLU A 83 -11.44 -17.88 -15.70
CA GLU A 83 -10.37 -16.89 -15.77
C GLU A 83 -9.14 -17.31 -14.95
N PRO A 84 -7.94 -17.43 -15.56
CA PRO A 84 -6.74 -17.89 -14.86
C PRO A 84 -6.37 -17.07 -13.62
N LEU A 85 -6.69 -15.76 -13.63
CA LEU A 85 -6.48 -14.87 -12.49
C LEU A 85 -7.43 -15.14 -11.31
N LEU A 86 -8.66 -15.59 -11.58
CA LEU A 86 -9.77 -15.57 -10.62
C LEU A 86 -10.24 -16.97 -10.17
N ARG A 87 -9.95 -17.99 -10.99
CA ARG A 87 -10.28 -19.40 -10.69
C ARG A 87 -9.56 -19.88 -9.44
N GLU A 88 -10.25 -20.68 -8.62
CA GLU A 88 -9.70 -21.19 -7.37
C GLU A 88 -8.37 -21.95 -7.59
N ASN A 89 -7.38 -21.65 -6.75
CA ASN A 89 -6.06 -22.28 -6.80
C ASN A 89 -5.69 -22.88 -5.43
N PRO A 90 -6.38 -23.96 -5.01
CA PRO A 90 -6.26 -24.50 -3.65
C PRO A 90 -4.88 -25.08 -3.34
N SER A 91 -4.02 -25.28 -4.34
CA SER A 91 -2.71 -25.93 -4.19
C SER A 91 -1.54 -24.96 -4.10
N ARG A 92 -1.75 -23.64 -4.24
CA ARG A 92 -0.64 -22.68 -4.40
C ARG A 92 -0.46 -21.76 -3.19
N TYR A 93 0.00 -22.35 -2.09
CA TYR A 93 0.46 -21.61 -0.89
C TYR A 93 1.95 -21.26 -0.91
N VAL A 94 2.70 -21.82 -1.86
CA VAL A 94 4.14 -21.56 -2.03
C VAL A 94 4.37 -20.66 -3.24
N THR A 95 5.29 -19.70 -3.10
CA THR A 95 5.61 -18.74 -4.17
C THR A 95 6.29 -19.40 -5.36
N PHE A 96 7.18 -20.37 -5.13
CA PHE A 96 7.89 -21.06 -6.18
C PHE A 96 7.21 -22.37 -6.61
N PRO A 97 7.31 -22.74 -7.91
CA PRO A 97 7.90 -21.97 -9.00
C PRO A 97 7.05 -20.77 -9.43
N ILE A 98 7.70 -19.70 -9.90
CA ILE A 98 7.03 -18.53 -10.49
C ILE A 98 6.36 -18.96 -11.81
N GLN A 99 5.08 -18.62 -11.96
CA GLN A 99 4.26 -18.90 -13.14
C GLN A 99 4.07 -17.64 -13.99
N TYR A 100 3.95 -16.48 -13.36
CA TYR A 100 3.75 -15.19 -14.03
C TYR A 100 4.94 -14.27 -13.78
N ASN A 101 5.95 -14.37 -14.65
CA ASN A 101 7.20 -13.63 -14.49
C ASN A 101 7.01 -12.12 -14.60
N ASP A 102 6.15 -11.65 -15.50
CA ASP A 102 5.80 -10.24 -15.67
C ASP A 102 5.13 -9.64 -14.41
N ILE A 103 4.16 -10.34 -13.83
CA ILE A 103 3.52 -9.99 -12.55
C ILE A 103 4.57 -9.95 -11.43
N TRP A 104 5.43 -10.97 -11.37
CA TRP A 104 6.51 -11.04 -10.37
C TRP A 104 7.50 -9.88 -10.51
N GLN A 105 7.87 -9.50 -11.74
CA GLN A 105 8.76 -8.35 -11.96
C GLN A 105 8.12 -7.03 -11.47
N MET A 106 6.81 -6.84 -11.66
CA MET A 106 6.11 -5.68 -11.10
C MET A 106 6.18 -5.67 -9.57
N TYR A 107 5.99 -6.82 -8.92
CA TYR A 107 6.14 -6.93 -7.47
C TYR A 107 7.57 -6.59 -7.02
N LYS A 108 8.59 -7.11 -7.72
CA LYS A 108 10.00 -6.81 -7.39
C LYS A 108 10.34 -5.34 -7.61
N LYS A 109 9.75 -4.67 -8.61
CA LYS A 109 9.85 -3.22 -8.80
C LYS A 109 9.23 -2.46 -7.62
N ALA A 110 8.04 -2.85 -7.18
CA ALA A 110 7.38 -2.24 -6.02
C ALA A 110 8.25 -2.36 -4.76
N VAL A 111 8.75 -3.57 -4.47
CA VAL A 111 9.64 -3.82 -3.33
C VAL A 111 10.92 -2.97 -3.39
N ALA A 112 11.51 -2.81 -4.58
CA ALA A 112 12.71 -1.99 -4.77
C ALA A 112 12.46 -0.49 -4.56
N SER A 113 11.20 -0.05 -4.57
CA SER A 113 10.77 1.33 -4.37
C SER A 113 10.38 1.65 -2.92
N PHE A 114 10.48 0.68 -2.00
CA PHE A 114 10.09 0.88 -0.59
C PHE A 114 10.72 2.14 0.03
N TRP A 115 9.92 2.85 0.82
CA TRP A 115 10.32 4.02 1.59
C TRP A 115 9.46 4.13 2.85
N THR A 116 9.89 4.93 3.84
CA THR A 116 9.09 5.25 5.04
C THR A 116 8.92 6.76 5.21
N VAL A 117 7.91 7.17 5.99
CA VAL A 117 7.61 8.59 6.25
C VAL A 117 8.79 9.34 6.90
N ASP A 118 9.64 8.63 7.67
CA ASP A 118 10.83 9.19 8.32
C ASP A 118 11.89 9.69 7.33
N GLU A 119 11.83 9.25 6.06
CA GLU A 119 12.74 9.70 5.01
C GLU A 119 12.40 11.11 4.50
N VAL A 120 11.22 11.64 4.84
CA VAL A 120 10.71 12.94 4.38
C VAL A 120 10.96 14.02 5.44
N ASP A 121 11.95 14.89 5.19
CA ASP A 121 12.23 16.03 6.08
C ASP A 121 11.25 17.19 5.87
N LEU A 122 10.37 17.41 6.86
CA LEU A 122 9.41 18.52 6.88
C LEU A 122 9.92 19.78 7.60
N THR A 123 11.16 19.78 8.12
CA THR A 123 11.66 20.88 8.97
C THR A 123 11.61 22.24 8.28
N LYS A 124 11.90 22.28 6.98
CA LYS A 124 11.88 23.53 6.20
C LYS A 124 10.48 23.96 5.77
N ASP A 125 9.52 23.03 5.74
CA ASP A 125 8.20 23.30 5.19
C ASP A 125 7.39 24.27 6.03
N PHE A 126 7.58 24.30 7.36
CA PHE A 126 6.89 25.26 8.23
C PHE A 126 7.12 26.71 7.80
N THR A 127 8.38 27.07 7.53
CA THR A 127 8.73 28.42 7.07
C THR A 127 8.20 28.69 5.66
N HIS A 128 8.19 27.68 4.79
CA HIS A 128 7.64 27.84 3.45
C HIS A 128 6.12 28.04 3.51
N TRP A 129 5.41 27.25 4.32
CA TRP A 129 3.97 27.30 4.51
C TRP A 129 3.49 28.66 5.01
N ASP A 130 4.16 29.21 6.03
CA ASP A 130 3.82 30.53 6.59
C ASP A 130 4.03 31.65 5.55
N ASN A 131 4.95 31.48 4.59
CA ASN A 131 5.24 32.44 3.51
C ASN A 131 4.38 32.27 2.25
N LEU A 132 3.56 31.21 2.16
CA LEU A 132 2.60 31.07 1.05
C LEU A 132 1.48 32.10 1.15
N LYS A 133 0.82 32.37 0.02
CA LYS A 133 -0.44 33.13 0.03
C LYS A 133 -1.55 32.29 0.64
N ASP A 134 -2.57 32.96 1.18
CA ASP A 134 -3.75 32.29 1.73
C ASP A 134 -4.42 31.36 0.71
N GLU A 135 -4.53 31.81 -0.54
CA GLU A 135 -5.09 31.04 -1.67
C GLU A 135 -4.28 29.77 -1.98
N GLU A 136 -2.97 29.83 -1.81
CA GLU A 136 -2.07 28.69 -2.06
C GLU A 136 -2.16 27.68 -0.92
N ARG A 137 -2.23 28.16 0.33
CA ARG A 137 -2.47 27.31 1.51
C ARG A 137 -3.83 26.64 1.43
N ASP A 138 -4.86 27.39 1.06
CA ASP A 138 -6.22 26.86 0.88
C ASP A 138 -6.22 25.75 -0.17
N PHE A 139 -5.64 26.01 -1.34
CA PHE A 139 -5.53 25.04 -2.42
C PHE A 139 -4.78 23.76 -2.02
N ILE A 140 -3.61 23.90 -1.38
CA ILE A 140 -2.82 22.73 -0.93
C ILE A 140 -3.57 21.96 0.16
N SER A 141 -4.18 22.64 1.14
CA SER A 141 -4.91 21.98 2.22
C SER A 141 -6.09 21.14 1.70
N HIS A 142 -6.80 21.62 0.68
CA HIS A 142 -7.88 20.86 0.04
C HIS A 142 -7.37 19.67 -0.77
N ILE A 143 -6.20 19.76 -1.41
CA ILE A 143 -5.55 18.62 -2.06
C ILE A 143 -5.19 17.54 -1.02
N LEU A 144 -4.55 17.94 0.09
CA LEU A 144 -4.16 17.00 1.14
C LEU A 144 -5.39 16.34 1.78
N ALA A 145 -6.47 17.09 1.97
CA ALA A 145 -7.73 16.57 2.49
C ALA A 145 -8.38 15.53 1.55
N PHE A 146 -8.30 15.75 0.23
CA PHE A 146 -8.69 14.75 -0.76
C PHE A 146 -7.85 13.47 -0.64
N PHE A 147 -6.52 13.60 -0.58
CA PHE A 147 -5.61 12.45 -0.54
C PHE A 147 -5.75 11.63 0.75
N ALA A 148 -5.77 12.28 1.92
CA ALA A 148 -5.90 11.62 3.21
C ALA A 148 -7.16 10.73 3.30
N ALA A 149 -8.24 11.12 2.62
CA ALA A 149 -9.46 10.33 2.55
C ALA A 149 -9.45 9.25 1.45
N SER A 150 -8.71 9.47 0.36
CA SER A 150 -8.74 8.59 -0.83
C SER A 150 -7.98 7.29 -0.63
N ASP A 151 -6.79 7.33 -0.03
CA ASP A 151 -5.95 6.12 0.15
C ASP A 151 -6.64 5.11 1.07
N GLY A 152 -7.43 5.59 2.04
CA GLY A 152 -8.28 4.71 2.87
C GLY A 152 -9.31 3.93 2.06
N ILE A 153 -9.95 4.59 1.09
CA ILE A 153 -10.93 3.96 0.18
C ILE A 153 -10.24 2.95 -0.75
N VAL A 154 -9.07 3.29 -1.28
CA VAL A 154 -8.26 2.37 -2.11
C VAL A 154 -7.90 1.13 -1.32
N ASN A 155 -7.41 1.30 -0.09
CA ASN A 155 -7.01 0.21 0.78
C ASN A 155 -8.19 -0.73 1.12
N GLU A 156 -9.36 -0.17 1.41
CA GLU A 156 -10.59 -0.95 1.64
C GLU A 156 -10.92 -1.85 0.44
N ASN A 157 -10.85 -1.32 -0.79
CA ASN A 157 -11.03 -2.14 -1.99
C ASN A 157 -9.98 -3.24 -2.15
N LEU A 158 -8.70 -2.91 -1.97
CA LEU A 158 -7.61 -3.87 -2.13
C LEU A 158 -7.75 -5.05 -1.16
N VAL A 159 -8.05 -4.75 0.11
CA VAL A 159 -8.22 -5.75 1.17
C VAL A 159 -9.52 -6.52 0.99
N GLU A 160 -10.63 -5.83 0.72
CA GLU A 160 -11.94 -6.47 0.73
C GLU A 160 -12.29 -7.20 -0.55
N ARG A 161 -11.74 -6.78 -1.69
CA ARG A 161 -12.09 -7.24 -3.03
C ARG A 161 -10.90 -7.86 -3.76
N PHE A 162 -10.00 -7.04 -4.32
CA PHE A 162 -9.02 -7.52 -5.30
C PHE A 162 -8.09 -8.61 -4.76
N SER A 163 -7.56 -8.45 -3.54
CA SER A 163 -6.68 -9.46 -2.94
C SER A 163 -7.39 -10.78 -2.60
N LYS A 164 -8.72 -10.74 -2.39
CA LYS A 164 -9.53 -11.93 -2.16
C LYS A 164 -9.94 -12.63 -3.45
N GLU A 165 -10.26 -11.86 -4.48
CA GLU A 165 -10.75 -12.36 -5.78
C GLU A 165 -9.63 -12.98 -6.62
N VAL A 166 -8.47 -12.31 -6.70
CA VAL A 166 -7.32 -12.81 -7.46
C VAL A 166 -6.70 -13.99 -6.74
N GLN A 167 -6.48 -15.09 -7.45
CA GLN A 167 -5.93 -16.35 -6.91
C GLN A 167 -4.46 -16.57 -7.26
N VAL A 168 -3.88 -15.76 -8.14
CA VAL A 168 -2.47 -15.84 -8.54
C VAL A 168 -1.55 -15.30 -7.43
N THR A 169 -0.62 -16.12 -6.95
CA THR A 169 0.27 -15.81 -5.82
C THR A 169 1.14 -14.58 -6.08
N GLU A 170 1.70 -14.41 -7.27
CA GLU A 170 2.52 -13.25 -7.63
C GLU A 170 1.73 -11.95 -7.56
N ALA A 171 0.46 -11.98 -7.97
CA ALA A 171 -0.42 -10.82 -7.90
C ALA A 171 -0.82 -10.51 -6.44
N LYS A 172 -1.07 -11.55 -5.63
CA LYS A 172 -1.25 -11.38 -4.17
C LYS A 172 -0.03 -10.76 -3.50
N CYS A 173 1.19 -11.10 -3.94
CA CYS A 173 2.41 -10.47 -3.45
C CYS A 173 2.47 -8.97 -3.81
N PHE A 174 2.11 -8.61 -5.05
CA PHE A 174 2.01 -7.20 -5.44
C PHE A 174 0.98 -6.46 -4.59
N TYR A 175 -0.27 -6.96 -4.51
CA TYR A 175 -1.32 -6.30 -3.73
C TYR A 175 -1.00 -6.22 -2.25
N GLY A 176 -0.36 -7.23 -1.66
CA GLY A 176 0.08 -7.17 -0.26
C GLY A 176 1.10 -6.06 -0.02
N PHE A 177 1.98 -5.80 -0.98
CA PHE A 177 2.94 -4.70 -0.90
C PHE A 177 2.29 -3.34 -1.19
N GLN A 178 1.36 -3.28 -2.14
CA GLN A 178 0.56 -2.09 -2.42
C GLN A 178 -0.23 -1.67 -1.16
N ILE A 179 -0.94 -2.59 -0.51
CA ILE A 179 -1.63 -2.32 0.77
C ILE A 179 -0.69 -1.72 1.82
N ALA A 180 0.56 -2.23 1.90
CA ALA A 180 1.54 -1.69 2.83
C ALA A 180 1.97 -0.26 2.45
N ILE A 181 2.17 0.04 1.17
CA ILE A 181 2.58 1.37 0.72
C ILE A 181 1.43 2.39 0.82
N GLU A 182 0.18 2.00 0.56
CA GLU A 182 -1.01 2.85 0.75
C GLU A 182 -1.18 3.29 2.21
N ASN A 183 -0.83 2.41 3.17
CA ASN A 183 -0.80 2.80 4.58
C ASN A 183 0.27 3.85 4.88
N ILE A 184 1.44 3.75 4.23
CA ILE A 184 2.53 4.73 4.35
C ILE A 184 2.13 6.06 3.69
N HIS A 185 1.42 6.02 2.55
CA HIS A 185 0.88 7.21 1.91
C HIS A 185 -0.14 7.92 2.81
N SER A 186 -1.07 7.17 3.39
CA SER A 186 -2.06 7.69 4.34
C SER A 186 -1.42 8.34 5.58
N GLU A 187 -0.38 7.70 6.14
CA GLU A 187 0.43 8.26 7.23
C GLU A 187 1.12 9.56 6.80
N MET A 188 1.75 9.57 5.62
CA MET A 188 2.44 10.74 5.08
C MET A 188 1.49 11.92 4.90
N TYR A 189 0.31 11.72 4.32
CA TYR A 189 -0.68 12.79 4.16
C TYR A 189 -1.20 13.31 5.50
N SER A 190 -1.41 12.40 6.47
CA SER A 190 -1.80 12.79 7.82
C SER A 190 -0.74 13.65 8.50
N LEU A 191 0.54 13.28 8.35
CA LEU A 191 1.67 14.04 8.88
C LEU A 191 1.82 15.41 8.21
N LEU A 192 1.61 15.50 6.88
CA LEU A 192 1.61 16.78 6.16
C LEU A 192 0.51 17.71 6.67
N ILE A 193 -0.71 17.20 6.83
CA ILE A 193 -1.83 17.98 7.39
C ILE A 193 -1.51 18.44 8.82
N ASP A 194 -1.06 17.53 9.68
CA ASP A 194 -0.74 17.85 11.08
C ASP A 194 0.38 18.91 11.18
N SER A 195 1.38 18.83 10.29
CA SER A 195 2.48 19.79 10.25
C SER A 195 2.05 21.19 9.78
N TYR A 196 1.17 21.27 8.79
CA TYR A 196 0.81 22.55 8.17
C TYR A 196 -0.37 23.24 8.87
N ILE A 197 -1.31 22.46 9.39
CA ILE A 197 -2.60 22.95 9.90
C ILE A 197 -2.56 22.97 11.44
N LYS A 198 -2.18 24.12 11.98
CA LYS A 198 -2.04 24.34 13.43
C LYS A 198 -3.39 24.43 14.17
N ASP A 199 -4.46 24.85 13.51
CA ASP A 199 -5.80 24.92 14.12
C ASP A 199 -6.45 23.52 14.14
N PRO A 200 -6.72 22.94 15.32
CA PRO A 200 -7.35 21.64 15.42
C PRO A 200 -8.73 21.58 14.73
N LYS A 201 -9.49 22.67 14.73
CA LYS A 201 -10.82 22.69 14.08
C LYS A 201 -10.71 22.60 12.57
N GLN A 202 -9.76 23.33 11.98
CA GLN A 202 -9.48 23.24 10.56
C GLN A 202 -8.95 21.85 10.19
N ARG A 203 -8.09 21.27 11.02
CA ARG A 203 -7.59 19.91 10.82
C ARG A 203 -8.70 18.88 10.84
N ASP A 204 -9.60 18.93 11.83
CA ASP A 204 -10.76 18.04 11.91
C ASP A 204 -11.68 18.22 10.70
N PHE A 205 -11.87 19.46 10.22
CA PHE A 205 -12.63 19.72 9.00
C PHE A 205 -12.02 19.04 7.78
N LEU A 206 -10.69 19.10 7.61
CA LEU A 206 -9.96 18.51 6.48
C LEU A 206 -9.90 16.98 6.57
N PHE A 207 -9.74 16.39 7.76
CA PHE A 207 -9.79 14.93 7.90
C PHE A 207 -11.18 14.35 7.61
N ASN A 208 -12.25 15.14 7.81
CA ASN A 208 -13.62 14.76 7.44
C ASN A 208 -14.01 15.32 6.05
N ALA A 209 -13.06 15.40 5.11
CA ALA A 209 -13.28 15.99 3.79
C ALA A 209 -14.42 15.35 2.97
N ILE A 210 -14.65 14.04 3.10
CA ILE A 210 -15.76 13.37 2.39
C ILE A 210 -17.12 13.94 2.83
N GLU A 211 -17.26 14.33 4.09
CA GLU A 211 -18.50 14.92 4.60
C GLU A 211 -18.57 16.42 4.32
N ASN A 212 -17.43 17.10 4.41
CA ASN A 212 -17.34 18.55 4.43
C ASN A 212 -17.11 19.20 3.06
N LEU A 213 -16.45 18.50 2.12
CA LEU A 213 -16.04 19.05 0.83
C LEU A 213 -16.80 18.35 -0.31
N PRO A 214 -17.79 19.02 -0.94
CA PRO A 214 -18.60 18.41 -1.99
C PRO A 214 -17.81 17.88 -3.19
N CYS A 215 -16.67 18.48 -3.51
CA CYS A 215 -15.79 18.02 -4.59
C CYS A 215 -15.07 16.70 -4.24
N VAL A 216 -14.64 16.54 -2.98
CA VAL A 216 -14.04 15.31 -2.47
C VAL A 216 -15.11 14.23 -2.36
N LYS A 217 -16.27 14.56 -1.79
CA LYS A 217 -17.42 13.66 -1.68
C LYS A 217 -17.78 13.00 -2.99
N LYS A 218 -17.91 13.78 -4.07
CA LYS A 218 -18.27 13.23 -5.40
C LYS A 218 -17.26 12.21 -5.92
N LYS A 219 -15.96 12.42 -5.68
CA LYS A 219 -14.92 11.47 -6.07
C LYS A 219 -14.96 10.21 -5.20
N ALA A 220 -15.10 10.39 -3.88
CA ALA A 220 -15.22 9.30 -2.92
C ALA A 220 -16.45 8.43 -3.20
N ASP A 221 -17.63 9.04 -3.37
CA ASP A 221 -18.88 8.33 -3.69
C ASP A 221 -18.73 7.52 -5.00
N TRP A 222 -18.06 8.08 -6.02
CA TRP A 222 -17.80 7.35 -7.26
C TRP A 222 -16.94 6.11 -7.02
N ALA A 223 -15.85 6.21 -6.25
CA ALA A 223 -14.98 5.08 -5.95
C ALA A 223 -15.70 4.03 -5.08
N LEU A 224 -16.39 4.46 -4.01
CA LEU A 224 -17.15 3.58 -3.11
C LEU A 224 -18.23 2.80 -3.84
N ASN A 225 -18.90 3.40 -4.83
CA ASN A 225 -19.88 2.69 -5.65
C ASN A 225 -19.28 1.48 -6.37
N TRP A 226 -18.04 1.58 -6.89
CA TRP A 226 -17.38 0.43 -7.54
C TRP A 226 -16.94 -0.66 -6.56
N ILE A 227 -16.59 -0.28 -5.33
CA ILE A 227 -16.28 -1.24 -4.26
C ILE A 227 -17.54 -2.06 -3.92
N ALA A 228 -18.65 -1.33 -3.70
CA ALA A 228 -19.94 -1.88 -3.30
C ALA A 228 -20.68 -2.61 -4.42
N ASP A 229 -20.30 -2.44 -5.69
CA ASP A 229 -20.97 -3.09 -6.82
C ASP A 229 -20.65 -4.59 -6.90
N GLU A 230 -21.54 -5.39 -6.33
CA GLU A 230 -21.49 -6.85 -6.35
C GLU A 230 -21.72 -7.45 -7.75
N ASN A 231 -22.33 -6.70 -8.69
CA ASN A 231 -22.67 -7.19 -10.02
C ASN A 231 -21.62 -6.86 -11.09
N ALA A 232 -20.81 -5.82 -10.88
CA ALA A 232 -19.74 -5.45 -11.80
C ALA A 232 -18.71 -6.58 -11.94
N ALA A 233 -18.25 -6.81 -13.17
CA ALA A 233 -17.18 -7.78 -13.42
C ALA A 233 -15.84 -7.27 -12.87
N PHE A 234 -14.92 -8.19 -12.56
CA PHE A 234 -13.57 -7.84 -12.12
C PHE A 234 -12.86 -6.92 -13.13
N GLY A 235 -13.03 -7.18 -14.44
CA GLY A 235 -12.47 -6.36 -15.51
C GLY A 235 -12.97 -4.91 -15.52
N GLU A 236 -14.25 -4.69 -15.21
CA GLU A 236 -14.81 -3.33 -15.11
C GLU A 236 -14.28 -2.62 -13.86
N ARG A 237 -14.27 -3.33 -12.72
CA ARG A 237 -13.76 -2.78 -11.46
C ARG A 237 -12.27 -2.43 -11.56
N ILE A 238 -11.44 -3.25 -12.19
CA ILE A 238 -10.00 -2.95 -12.27
C ILE A 238 -9.72 -1.74 -13.17
N VAL A 239 -10.51 -1.52 -14.23
CA VAL A 239 -10.45 -0.29 -15.04
C VAL A 239 -10.90 0.91 -14.21
N ALA A 240 -11.97 0.77 -13.43
CA ALA A 240 -12.42 1.84 -12.54
C ALA A 240 -11.34 2.23 -11.51
N PHE A 241 -10.65 1.24 -10.92
CA PHE A 241 -9.58 1.49 -9.96
C PHE A 241 -8.32 2.08 -10.60
N ALA A 242 -7.96 1.67 -11.82
CA ALA A 242 -6.91 2.35 -12.58
C ALA A 242 -7.25 3.83 -12.83
N ALA A 243 -8.54 4.17 -13.01
CA ALA A 243 -8.98 5.55 -13.11
C ALA A 243 -8.92 6.30 -11.76
N VAL A 244 -9.15 5.63 -10.63
CA VAL A 244 -8.93 6.21 -9.29
C VAL A 244 -7.46 6.58 -9.16
N GLU A 245 -6.55 5.61 -9.18
CA GLU A 245 -5.11 5.79 -8.92
C GLU A 245 -4.41 6.64 -9.99
N GLY A 246 -4.81 6.52 -11.26
CA GLY A 246 -4.22 7.28 -12.36
C GLY A 246 -4.85 8.65 -12.59
N ILE A 247 -6.17 8.70 -12.79
CA ILE A 247 -6.85 9.93 -13.26
C ILE A 247 -7.21 10.85 -12.10
N PHE A 248 -7.78 10.33 -11.01
CA PHE A 248 -8.29 11.19 -9.92
C PHE A 248 -7.18 11.91 -9.17
N PHE A 249 -5.98 11.34 -9.11
CA PHE A 249 -4.80 11.95 -8.48
C PHE A 249 -3.99 12.86 -9.44
N SER A 250 -4.07 12.65 -10.75
CA SER A 250 -3.20 13.30 -11.75
C SER A 250 -3.11 14.83 -11.64
N GLY A 251 -4.26 15.51 -11.51
CA GLY A 251 -4.30 16.97 -11.41
C GLY A 251 -3.65 17.50 -10.13
N SER A 252 -3.82 16.79 -9.02
CA SER A 252 -3.21 17.14 -7.74
C SER A 252 -1.69 16.94 -7.78
N PHE A 253 -1.21 15.81 -8.31
CA PHE A 253 0.22 15.56 -8.50
C PHE A 253 0.88 16.61 -9.40
N ALA A 254 0.26 16.92 -10.54
CA ALA A 254 0.76 17.95 -11.44
C ALA A 254 0.84 19.33 -10.75
N SER A 255 -0.14 19.65 -9.90
CA SER A 255 -0.17 20.91 -9.16
C SER A 255 0.91 21.01 -8.08
N ILE A 256 1.24 19.89 -7.41
CA ILE A 256 2.35 19.86 -6.45
C ILE A 256 3.70 19.92 -7.18
N PHE A 257 3.84 19.25 -8.34
CA PHE A 257 5.03 19.43 -9.18
C PHE A 257 5.22 20.88 -9.66
N TRP A 258 4.13 21.62 -9.86
CA TRP A 258 4.22 23.06 -10.13
C TRP A 258 4.81 23.85 -8.95
N LEU A 259 4.50 23.48 -7.69
CA LEU A 259 5.14 24.05 -6.50
C LEU A 259 6.63 23.71 -6.45
N LYS A 260 7.01 22.47 -6.80
CA LYS A 260 8.42 22.06 -6.92
C LYS A 260 9.18 22.95 -7.89
N LYS A 261 8.60 23.26 -9.06
CA LYS A 261 9.20 24.17 -10.05
C LYS A 261 9.45 25.57 -9.50
N ARG A 262 8.62 26.02 -8.56
CA ARG A 262 8.79 27.32 -7.86
C ARG A 262 9.78 27.26 -6.69
N GLY A 263 10.27 26.07 -6.33
CA GLY A 263 11.23 25.89 -5.24
C GLY A 263 10.62 26.06 -3.85
N VAL A 264 9.33 25.75 -3.68
CA VAL A 264 8.63 25.86 -2.38
C VAL A 264 8.13 24.50 -1.89
N MET A 265 7.93 24.37 -0.57
CA MET A 265 7.44 23.16 0.10
C MET A 265 8.28 21.90 -0.23
N PRO A 266 9.60 21.90 0.07
CA PRO A 266 10.48 20.78 -0.29
C PRO A 266 10.04 19.43 0.28
N GLY A 267 9.49 19.38 1.50
CA GLY A 267 8.94 18.17 2.11
C GLY A 267 7.72 17.64 1.36
N LEU A 268 6.70 18.49 1.14
CA LEU A 268 5.51 18.17 0.33
C LEU A 268 5.87 17.67 -1.08
N THR A 269 6.82 18.35 -1.73
CA THR A 269 7.16 18.03 -3.12
C THR A 269 7.99 16.76 -3.22
N PHE A 270 8.86 16.49 -2.25
CA PHE A 270 9.61 15.24 -2.18
C PHE A 270 8.70 14.04 -1.89
N SER A 271 7.79 14.12 -0.91
CA SER A 271 6.83 13.04 -0.68
C SER A 271 5.92 12.80 -1.88
N ASN A 272 5.49 13.86 -2.56
CA ASN A 272 4.73 13.74 -3.81
C ASN A 272 5.49 13.01 -4.92
N GLU A 273 6.81 13.12 -5.01
CA GLU A 273 7.61 12.34 -5.96
C GLU A 273 7.58 10.84 -5.66
N LEU A 274 7.68 10.48 -4.39
CA LEU A 274 7.63 9.09 -3.94
C LEU A 274 6.24 8.50 -4.19
N ILE A 275 5.19 9.20 -3.75
CA ILE A 275 3.81 8.74 -3.88
C ILE A 275 3.39 8.66 -5.37
N SER A 276 3.65 9.70 -6.17
CA SER A 276 3.25 9.67 -7.59
C SER A 276 3.98 8.59 -8.41
N ARG A 277 5.20 8.21 -8.02
CA ARG A 277 5.91 7.06 -8.60
C ARG A 277 5.20 5.74 -8.24
N ASP A 278 4.78 5.60 -7.00
CA ASP A 278 4.09 4.40 -6.52
C ASP A 278 2.71 4.29 -7.19
N GLU A 279 1.93 5.37 -7.25
CA GLU A 279 0.64 5.40 -7.96
C GLU A 279 0.76 5.10 -9.45
N GLY A 280 1.84 5.56 -10.09
CA GLY A 280 2.14 5.17 -11.47
C GLY A 280 2.34 3.66 -11.61
N LEU A 281 3.03 3.04 -10.67
CA LEU A 281 3.24 1.59 -10.65
C LEU A 281 1.94 0.81 -10.34
N HIS A 282 1.08 1.33 -9.46
CA HIS A 282 -0.22 0.73 -9.15
C HIS A 282 -1.14 0.73 -10.39
N CYS A 283 -1.23 1.87 -11.08
CA CYS A 283 -1.98 2.00 -12.33
C CYS A 283 -1.44 1.08 -13.44
N ASP A 284 -0.11 1.02 -13.62
CA ASP A 284 0.53 0.09 -14.54
C ASP A 284 0.20 -1.38 -14.21
N PHE A 285 0.13 -1.72 -12.92
CA PHE A 285 -0.23 -3.04 -12.45
C PHE A 285 -1.70 -3.38 -12.72
N ALA A 286 -2.62 -2.45 -12.49
CA ALA A 286 -4.03 -2.61 -12.85
C ALA A 286 -4.19 -2.86 -14.36
N CYS A 287 -3.43 -2.14 -15.19
CA CYS A 287 -3.39 -2.38 -16.63
C CYS A 287 -2.80 -3.75 -16.99
N LEU A 288 -1.79 -4.24 -16.25
CA LEU A 288 -1.23 -5.58 -16.45
C LEU A 288 -2.25 -6.66 -16.09
N MET A 289 -2.94 -6.54 -14.96
CA MET A 289 -4.00 -7.48 -14.58
C MET A 289 -5.11 -7.51 -15.62
N PHE A 290 -5.52 -6.35 -16.15
CA PHE A 290 -6.52 -6.28 -17.22
C PHE A 290 -6.07 -7.01 -18.50
N LYS A 291 -4.77 -7.04 -18.83
CA LYS A 291 -4.23 -7.80 -19.98
C LYS A 291 -4.22 -9.31 -19.76
N HIS A 292 -4.33 -9.77 -18.52
CA HIS A 292 -4.39 -11.18 -18.13
C HIS A 292 -5.84 -11.68 -17.93
N LEU A 293 -6.82 -10.81 -18.22
CA LEU A 293 -8.24 -11.16 -18.44
C LEU A 293 -8.51 -11.43 -19.93
#